data_AF-J5VG22-F1
#
_entry.id   AF-J5VG22-F1
#
_cell.length_a   1.000
_cell.length_b   1.000
_cell.length_c   1.000
_cell.angle_alpha   90.00
_cell.angle_beta   90.00
_cell.angle_gamma   90.00
#
_symmetry.space_group_name_H-M   'P 1'
#
loop_
_entity.id
_entity.type
_entity.pdbx_description
1 polymer ?
#
loop_
_entity_poly.entity_id
_entity_poly.type
_entity_poly.pdbx_seq_one_letter_code
_entity_poly.pdbx_strand_id
1 'polypeptide(L)'
;MSKIFSEKEVRAKLEIIYQLVSILPFNKEIVFSAHHSSFKDLEDAFQYFTAKKNNIPVIITRNQKDFLVDDISIVDIKEFFNTLAK
;
A
#
# COMPACT_ATOMS: atom_id res chain seq x y z
N MET A 1 9.20 3.41 -14.24
CA MET A 1 10.16 2.34 -14.60
C MET A 1 10.22 2.07 -16.11
N SER A 2 9.09 2.01 -16.81
CA SER A 2 9.02 1.77 -18.28
C SER A 2 9.67 2.83 -19.18
N LYS A 3 9.92 4.04 -18.67
CA LYS A 3 10.64 5.10 -19.39
C LYS A 3 12.17 4.95 -19.37
N ILE A 4 12.69 4.01 -18.57
CA ILE A 4 14.13 3.83 -18.29
C ILE A 4 14.58 2.39 -18.57
N PHE A 5 13.71 1.41 -18.34
CA PHE A 5 13.99 -0.02 -18.48
C PHE A 5 13.05 -0.66 -19.49
N SER A 6 13.56 -1.65 -20.22
CA SER A 6 12.74 -2.54 -21.03
C SER A 6 11.76 -3.34 -20.16
N GLU A 7 10.69 -3.86 -20.75
CA GLU A 7 9.70 -4.67 -20.03
C GLU A 7 10.36 -5.86 -19.31
N LYS A 8 11.32 -6.52 -19.96
CA LYS A 8 12.07 -7.65 -19.40
C LYS A 8 12.86 -7.24 -18.15
N GLU A 9 13.53 -6.10 -18.19
CA GLU A 9 14.28 -5.58 -17.04
C GLU A 9 13.36 -5.15 -15.90
N VAL A 10 12.19 -4.58 -16.21
CA VAL A 10 11.18 -4.25 -15.18
C VAL A 10 10.71 -5.51 -14.47
N ARG A 11 10.37 -6.57 -15.21
CA ARG A 11 9.97 -7.86 -14.63
C ARG A 11 11.07 -8.44 -13.72
N ALA A 12 12.32 -8.47 -14.20
CA ALA A 12 13.44 -8.97 -13.40
C ALA A 12 13.65 -8.18 -12.10
N LYS A 13 13.47 -6.85 -12.13
CA LYS A 13 13.56 -6.02 -10.91
C LYS A 13 12.39 -6.25 -9.95
N LEU A 14 11.18 -6.48 -10.46
CA LEU A 14 10.02 -6.79 -9.64
C LEU A 14 10.17 -8.14 -8.93
N GLU A 15 10.74 -9.16 -9.57
CA GLU A 15 11.02 -10.46 -8.94
C GLU A 15 11.92 -10.33 -7.70
N ILE A 16 12.90 -9.42 -7.73
CA ILE A 16 13.74 -9.12 -6.56
C ILE A 16 12.90 -8.53 -5.43
N ILE A 17 12.00 -7.60 -5.75
CA ILE A 17 11.12 -6.96 -4.75
C ILE A 17 10.19 -8.01 -4.14
N TYR A 18 9.61 -8.90 -4.95
CA TYR A 18 8.71 -9.96 -4.47
C TYR A 18 9.38 -10.93 -3.49
N GLN A 19 10.70 -11.13 -3.58
CA GLN A 19 11.45 -11.94 -2.63
C GLN A 19 11.66 -11.25 -1.27
N LEU A 20 11.56 -9.93 -1.21
CA LEU A 20 11.80 -9.13 -0.01
C LEU A 20 10.51 -8.79 0.76
N VAL A 21 9.34 -8.99 0.15
CA VAL A 21 8.06 -8.56 0.71
C VAL A 21 7.05 -9.71 0.73
N SER A 22 6.15 -9.69 1.71
CA SER A 22 4.98 -10.57 1.69
C SER A 22 3.87 -9.95 0.82
N ILE A 23 3.38 -10.71 -0.16
CA ILE A 23 2.24 -10.30 -0.99
C ILE A 23 0.95 -10.78 -0.32
N LEU A 24 0.06 -9.84 -0.03
CA LEU A 24 -1.22 -10.14 0.62
C LEU A 24 -2.30 -10.52 -0.41
N PRO A 25 -3.24 -11.41 -0.06
CA PRO A 25 -4.28 -11.83 -0.97
C PRO A 25 -5.29 -10.72 -1.24
N PHE A 26 -5.51 -10.43 -2.53
CA PHE A 26 -6.58 -9.55 -2.99
C PHE A 26 -7.85 -10.36 -3.29
N ASN A 27 -8.99 -9.97 -2.74
CA ASN A 27 -10.23 -10.75 -2.84
C ASN A 27 -11.46 -9.85 -3.00
N LYS A 28 -12.60 -10.48 -3.29
CA LYS A 28 -13.88 -9.80 -3.56
C LYS A 28 -14.31 -8.86 -2.43
N GLU A 29 -14.07 -9.21 -1.17
CA GLU A 29 -14.46 -8.35 -0.05
C GLU A 29 -13.71 -7.02 -0.04
N ILE A 30 -12.42 -7.03 -0.41
CA ILE A 30 -11.62 -5.79 -0.56
C ILE A 30 -12.21 -4.93 -1.68
N VAL A 31 -12.57 -5.55 -2.81
CA VAL A 31 -13.20 -4.84 -3.94
C VAL A 31 -14.51 -4.20 -3.53
N PHE A 32 -15.38 -4.95 -2.84
CA PHE A 32 -16.67 -4.44 -2.39
C PHE A 32 -16.52 -3.33 -1.35
N SER A 33 -15.60 -3.49 -0.41
CA SER A 33 -15.36 -2.46 0.62
C SER A 33 -14.85 -1.16 0.00
N ALA A 34 -13.90 -1.25 -0.92
CA ALA A 34 -13.39 -0.10 -1.66
C ALA A 34 -14.50 0.59 -2.49
N HIS A 35 -15.33 -0.18 -3.19
CA HIS A 35 -16.42 0.36 -4.01
C HIS A 35 -17.45 1.17 -3.20
N HIS A 36 -17.74 0.77 -1.96
CA HIS A 36 -18.69 1.46 -1.08
C HIS A 36 -18.03 2.49 -0.16
N SER A 37 -16.73 2.74 -0.33
CA SER A 37 -15.99 3.68 0.52
C SER A 37 -16.01 5.11 -0.01
N SER A 38 -15.56 6.04 0.82
CA SER A 38 -15.37 7.44 0.46
C SER A 38 -14.02 7.75 -0.20
N PHE A 39 -13.17 6.74 -0.40
CA PHE A 39 -11.88 6.94 -1.07
C PHE A 39 -12.11 7.39 -2.51
N LYS A 40 -11.39 8.45 -2.91
CA LYS A 40 -11.44 8.96 -4.29
C LYS A 40 -10.58 8.12 -5.23
N ASP A 41 -9.47 7.62 -4.73
CA ASP A 41 -8.56 6.74 -5.46
C ASP A 41 -8.84 5.27 -5.09
N LEU A 42 -9.12 4.45 -6.11
CA LEU A 42 -9.39 3.03 -5.92
C LEU A 42 -8.15 2.26 -5.46
N GLU A 43 -6.94 2.67 -5.85
CA GLU A 43 -5.71 2.02 -5.42
C GLU A 43 -5.52 2.21 -3.90
N ASP A 44 -5.69 3.44 -3.41
CA ASP A 44 -5.60 3.76 -1.99
C ASP A 44 -6.67 3.00 -1.18
N ALA A 45 -7.90 2.93 -1.71
CA ALA A 45 -8.99 2.15 -1.11
C ALA A 45 -8.62 0.67 -0.99
N PHE A 46 -8.12 0.06 -2.07
CA PHE A 46 -7.70 -1.33 -2.08
C PHE A 46 -6.56 -1.59 -1.09
N GLN A 47 -5.57 -0.71 -1.02
CA GLN A 47 -4.47 -0.81 -0.07
C GLN A 47 -4.97 -0.71 1.38
N TYR A 48 -5.84 0.27 1.69
CA TYR A 48 -6.44 0.44 3.01
C TYR A 48 -7.25 -0.78 3.45
N PHE A 49 -8.19 -1.25 2.64
CA PHE A 49 -9.02 -2.40 3.01
C PHE A 49 -8.23 -3.72 3.05
N THR A 50 -7.16 -3.85 2.26
CA THR A 50 -6.23 -4.98 2.38
C THR A 50 -5.49 -4.94 3.72
N ALA A 51 -4.98 -3.77 4.12
CA ALA A 51 -4.31 -3.58 5.41
C ALA A 51 -5.24 -3.89 6.58
N LYS A 52 -6.45 -3.32 6.55
CA LYS A 52 -7.50 -3.53 7.57
C LYS A 52 -7.86 -4.99 7.74
N LYS A 53 -8.08 -5.72 6.63
CA LYS A 53 -8.40 -7.15 6.66
C LYS A 53 -7.29 -8.01 7.26
N ASN A 54 -6.03 -7.59 7.11
CA ASN A 54 -4.86 -8.31 7.62
C ASN A 54 -4.34 -7.76 8.96
N ASN A 55 -5.12 -6.90 9.65
CA ASN A 55 -4.74 -6.27 10.91
C ASN A 55 -3.39 -5.53 10.86
N ILE A 56 -3.07 -4.92 9.72
CA ILE A 56 -1.86 -4.14 9.56
C ILE A 56 -2.09 -2.75 10.16
N PRO A 57 -1.34 -2.36 11.21
CA PRO A 57 -1.64 -1.15 11.98
C PRO A 57 -1.10 0.12 11.34
N VAL A 58 -0.29 0.01 10.29
CA VAL A 58 0.40 1.14 9.66
C VAL A 58 0.47 1.00 8.14
N ILE A 59 0.21 2.09 7.44
CA ILE A 59 0.46 2.24 6.00
C ILE A 59 1.50 3.35 5.84
N ILE A 60 2.60 3.03 5.14
CA ILE A 60 3.64 3.99 4.82
C ILE A 60 3.39 4.52 3.40
N THR A 61 3.04 5.79 3.27
CA THR A 61 2.70 6.41 1.98
C THR A 61 3.10 7.88 1.94
N ARG A 62 3.34 8.39 0.73
CA ARG A 62 3.49 9.84 0.50
C ARG A 62 2.16 10.54 0.28
N ASN A 63 1.05 9.79 0.16
CA ASN A 63 -0.27 10.31 -0.14
C ASN A 63 -1.20 10.39 1.09
N GLN A 64 -0.64 10.71 2.27
CA GLN A 64 -1.34 10.64 3.56
C GLN A 64 -2.70 11.37 3.56
N LYS A 65 -2.78 12.52 2.90
CA LYS A 65 -3.98 13.36 2.78
C LYS A 65 -5.20 12.65 2.17
N ASP A 66 -4.99 11.59 1.40
CA ASP A 66 -6.05 10.88 0.69
C ASP A 66 -6.59 9.69 1.53
N PHE A 67 -5.94 9.38 2.65
CA PHE A 67 -6.37 8.39 3.63
C PHE A 67 -7.04 9.07 4.83
N LEU A 68 -8.28 9.51 4.65
CA LEU A 68 -9.10 10.12 5.71
C LEU A 68 -9.73 9.04 6.60
N VAL A 69 -8.89 8.34 7.37
CA VAL A 69 -9.24 7.20 8.24
C VAL A 69 -8.63 7.37 9.62
N ASP A 70 -9.21 6.73 10.64
CA ASP A 70 -8.82 6.90 12.05
C ASP A 70 -8.38 5.59 12.74
N ASP A 71 -8.44 4.45 12.04
CA ASP A 71 -8.18 3.12 12.60
C ASP A 71 -6.82 2.52 12.20
N ILE A 72 -6.17 3.05 11.15
CA ILE A 72 -4.83 2.65 10.71
C ILE A 72 -3.92 3.88 10.70
N SER A 73 -2.70 3.74 11.25
CA SER A 73 -1.71 4.81 11.24
C SER A 73 -1.20 5.06 9.82
N ILE A 74 -1.36 6.29 9.30
CA ILE A 74 -0.91 6.65 7.96
C ILE A 74 0.27 7.61 8.08
N VAL A 75 1.47 7.13 7.75
CA VAL A 75 2.73 7.86 7.95
C VAL A 75 3.52 7.96 6.66
N ASP A 76 4.34 9.00 6.52
CA ASP A 76 5.37 8.99 5.50
C ASP A 76 6.60 8.18 5.94
N ILE A 77 7.54 7.97 5.00
CA ILE A 77 8.73 7.18 5.28
C ILE A 77 9.63 7.81 6.37
N LYS A 78 9.70 9.15 6.43
CA LYS A 78 10.55 9.86 7.40
C LYS A 78 9.94 9.77 8.79
N GLU A 79 8.63 9.96 8.90
CA GLU A 79 7.86 9.79 10.12
C GLU A 79 8.02 8.36 10.65
N PHE A 80 7.84 7.35 9.80
CA PHE A 80 8.06 5.95 10.19
C PHE A 80 9.48 5.71 10.70
N PHE A 81 10.51 6.16 9.96
CA PHE A 81 11.90 6.00 10.41
C PHE A 81 12.18 6.67 11.76
N ASN A 82 11.60 7.84 12.03
CA ASN A 82 11.73 8.52 13.32
C ASN A 82 11.09 7.73 14.48
N THR A 83 10.08 6.89 14.20
CA THR A 83 9.53 5.99 15.23
C THR A 83 10.44 4.81 15.57
N LEU A 84 11.30 4.39 14.62
CA LEU A 84 12.24 3.28 14.78
C LEU A 84 13.56 3.70 15.42
N ALA A 85 13.98 4.95 15.24
CA ALA A 85 15.27 5.47 15.72
C ALA A 85 15.27 5.85 17.23
N LYS A 86 14.32 5.31 18.01
CA LYS A 86 14.23 5.50 19.47
C LYS A 86 14.87 4.37 20.23
#